data_AF-A0A933PI01-F1
#
_entry.id   AF-A0A933PI01-F1
#
_cell.length_a   1.000
_cell.length_b   1.000
_cell.length_c   1.000
_cell.angle_alpha   90.00
_cell.angle_beta   90.00
_cell.angle_gamma   90.00
#
_symmetry.space_group_name_H-M   'P 1'
#
loop_
_entity.id
_entity.type
_entity.pdbx_description
1 polymer ?
#
loop_
_entity_poly.entity_id
_entity_poly.type
_entity_poly.pdbx_seq_one_letter_code
_entity_poly.pdbx_strand_id
1 'polypeptide(L)' 'MLGYGLTKTKMLVVTGELRSLKDGGSRRIMPDWVDEYVARRVAEAEGNAA' A
#
# COMPACT_ATOMS: atom_id res chain seq x y z
N MET A 1 2.51 -2.50 9.97
CA MET A 1 3.05 -2.88 8.64
C MET A 1 2.17 -3.98 8.04
N LEU A 2 1.95 -4.03 6.72
CA LEU A 2 0.86 -4.79 6.07
C LEU A 2 0.94 -6.34 6.12
N GLY A 3 2.02 -6.94 6.61
CA GLY A 3 2.18 -8.41 6.65
C GLY A 3 2.30 -9.10 5.28
N TYR A 4 2.40 -8.35 4.18
CA TYR A 4 2.56 -8.90 2.84
C TYR A 4 4.00 -9.31 2.54
N GLY A 5 4.16 -10.37 1.75
CA GLY A 5 5.44 -10.76 1.17
C GLY A 5 5.94 -9.76 0.13
N LEU A 6 7.24 -9.83 -0.19
CA LEU A 6 7.93 -8.88 -1.06
C LEU A 6 7.27 -8.70 -2.43
N THR A 7 6.84 -9.79 -3.06
CA THR A 7 6.21 -9.76 -4.40
C THR A 7 4.94 -8.90 -4.40
N LYS A 8 4.04 -9.13 -3.44
CA LYS A 8 2.79 -8.35 -3.34
C LYS A 8 3.07 -6.89 -3.02
N THR A 9 4.00 -6.62 -2.09
CA THR A 9 4.41 -5.25 -1.76
C THR A 9 4.98 -4.52 -2.98
N LYS A 10 5.83 -5.18 -3.78
CA LYS A 10 6.34 -4.61 -5.04
C LYS A 10 5.22 -4.34 -6.05
N MET A 11 4.27 -5.25 -6.20
CA MET A 11 3.14 -5.07 -7.10
C MET A 11 2.33 -3.83 -6.71
N LEU A 12 1.96 -3.67 -5.43
CA LEU A 12 1.22 -2.50 -4.96
C LEU A 12 1.97 -1.19 -5.23
N VAL A 13 3.29 -1.21 -5.10
CA VAL A 13 4.13 -0.04 -5.39
C VAL A 13 4.20 0.26 -6.89
N VAL A 14 4.34 -0.76 -7.73
CA VAL A 14 4.43 -0.62 -9.20
C VAL A 14 3.10 -0.17 -9.79
N THR A 15 1.97 -0.68 -9.29
CA THR A 15 0.63 -0.29 -9.74
C THR A 15 0.18 1.07 -9.21
N GLY A 16 0.94 1.67 -8.28
CA GLY A 16 0.58 2.94 -7.64
C GLY A 16 -0.49 2.83 -6.55
N GLU A 17 -0.94 1.61 -6.25
CA GLU A 17 -1.86 1.33 -5.14
C GLU A 17 -1.28 1.71 -3.78
N LEU A 18 0.03 1.55 -3.60
CA LEU A 18 0.75 1.95 -2.40
C LEU A 18 1.85 2.95 -2.74
N ARG A 19 1.81 4.12 -2.09
CA ARG A 19 2.81 5.16 -2.28
C ARG A 19 4.18 4.70 -1.80
N SER A 20 5.22 5.16 -2.50
CA SER A 20 6.61 4.89 -2.11
C SER A 20 7.51 6.07 -2.47
N LEU A 21 8.55 6.24 -1.68
CA LEU A 21 9.64 7.18 -1.90
C LEU A 21 10.81 6.39 -2.47
N LYS A 22 11.38 6.86 -3.58
CA LYS A 22 12.67 6.35 -4.05
C LYS A 22 13.76 6.96 -3.16
N ASP A 23 14.46 6.12 -2.42
CA ASP A 23 15.57 6.49 -1.56
C ASP A 23 16.82 5.73 -2.02
N GLY A 24 17.62 6.40 -2.86
CA GLY A 24 18.75 5.79 -3.56
C GLY A 24 18.32 4.60 -4.44
N GLY A 25 18.90 3.43 -4.15
CA GLY A 25 18.61 2.15 -4.82
C GLY A 25 17.42 1.38 -4.25
N SER A 26 16.78 1.88 -3.20
CA SER A 26 15.66 1.23 -2.51
C SER A 26 14.38 2.08 -2.56
N ARG A 27 13.27 1.48 -2.17
CA ARG A 27 11.99 2.18 -1.97
C ARG A 27 11.59 2.12 -0.50
N ARG A 28 11.17 3.25 0.05
CA ARG A 28 10.59 3.34 1.39
C ARG A 28 9.10 3.61 1.30
N ILE A 29 8.34 3.00 2.18
CA ILE A 29 6.91 3.25 2.36
C ILE A 29 6.77 3.93 3.72
N MET A 30 6.22 5.14 3.73
CA MET A 30 6.02 5.87 4.98
C MET A 30 4.84 5.28 5.77
N PRO A 31 4.86 5.31 7.11
CA PRO A 31 3.77 4.79 7.94
C PRO A 31 2.39 5.34 7.54
N ASP A 32 2.26 6.66 7.41
CA ASP A 32 0.99 7.33 7.05
C ASP A 32 0.43 6.84 5.70
N TRP A 33 1.29 6.45 4.75
CA TRP A 33 0.87 5.91 3.46
C TRP A 33 0.32 4.50 3.56
N VAL A 34 0.77 3.74 4.57
CA VAL A 34 0.18 2.44 4.90
C VAL A 34 -1.20 2.66 5.48
N ASP A 35 -1.36 3.62 6.39
CA ASP A 35 -2.64 3.91 7.03
C ASP A 35 -3.69 4.36 6.00
N GLU A 36 -3.32 5.24 5.09
CA GLU A 36 -4.18 5.64 3.97
C GLU A 36 -4.56 4.48 3.05
N TYR A 37 -3.60 3.60 2.73
CA TYR A 37 -3.89 2.40 1.93
C TYR A 37 -4.90 1.51 2.64
N VAL A 38 -4.72 1.27 3.95
CA VAL A 38 -5.65 0.46 4.75
C VAL A 38 -7.02 1.11 4.79
N ALA A 39 -7.09 2.41 5.08
CA ALA A 39 -8.35 3.16 5.12
C ALA A 39 -9.12 3.06 3.80
N ARG A 40 -8.44 3.23 2.66
CA ARG A 40 -9.03 3.06 1.33
C ARG A 40 -9.56 1.64 1.13
N ARG A 41 -8.77 0.62 1.50
CA ARG A 41 -9.17 -0.80 1.36
C ARG A 41 -10.35 -1.18 2.25
N VAL A 42 -10.46 -0.59 3.43
CA VAL A 42 -11.63 -0.75 4.32
C VAL A 42 -12.86 -0.12 3.67
N ALA A 43 -12.77 1.14 3.23
CA ALA A 43 -13.89 1.82 2.58
C ALA A 43 -14.38 1.09 1.31
N GLU A 44 -13.45 0.57 0.50
CA GLU A 44 -13.79 -0.27 -0.68
C GLU A 44 -14.47 -1.58 -0.28
N ALA A 45 -14.05 -2.22 0.82
CA ALA A 45 -14.66 -3.46 1.30
C ALA A 45 -16.07 -3.23 1.86
N GLU A 46 -16.27 -2.15 2.61
CA GLU A 46 -17.57 -1.76 3.15
C GLU A 46 -18.54 -1.31 2.05
N GLY A 47 -18.05 -0.55 1.06
CA GLY A 47 -18.84 -0.11 -0.09
C GLY A 47 -19.22 -1.22 -1.06
N ASN A 48 -18.39 -2.27 -1.17
CA ASN A 48 -18.68 -3.46 -1.99
C ASN A 48 -19.44 -4.57 -1.23
N ALA A 49 -19.74 -4.38 0.06
CA ALA A 49 -20.51 -5.33 0.86
C ALA A 49 -22.04 -5.12 0.79
N ALA A 50 -22.51 -4.31 -0.18
CA ALA A 50 -23.92 -4.02 -0.43
C ALA A 50 -24.50 -4.89 -1.56
#